data_AF-A0A1N6MUL0-F1
#
_entry.id   AF-A0A1N6MUL0-F1
#
_cell.length_a   1.000
_cell.length_b   1.000
_cell.length_c   1.000
_cell.angle_alpha   90.00
_cell.angle_beta   90.00
_cell.angle_gamma   90.00
#
_symmetry.space_group_name_H-M   'P 1'
#
loop_
_entity.id
_entity.type
_entity.pdbx_description
1 polymer ?
#
loop_
_entity_poly.entity_id
_entity_poly.type
_entity_poly.pdbx_seq_one_letter_code
_entity_poly.pdbx_strand_id
1 'polypeptide(L)' 'MHTFAKIEHFLAIVTRYNKLERNYVSILALVFIIVWLPMWVD' A
#
# COMPACT_ATOMS: atom_id res chain seq x y z
N MET A 1 13.66 -12.69 -27.67
CA MET A 1 13.81 -12.72 -26.19
C MET A 1 14.17 -11.31 -25.69
N HIS A 2 13.20 -10.40 -25.53
CA HIS A 2 13.49 -9.01 -25.09
C HIS A 2 12.40 -8.43 -24.16
N THR A 3 11.50 -9.30 -23.68
CA THR A 3 10.32 -8.88 -22.89
C THR A 3 10.53 -9.03 -21.38
N PHE A 4 11.45 -9.91 -20.95
CA PHE A 4 11.72 -10.19 -19.53
C PHE A 4 12.34 -9.01 -18.77
N ALA A 5 13.28 -8.28 -19.40
CA ALA A 5 13.95 -7.15 -18.77
C ALA A 5 12.98 -6.02 -18.36
N LYS A 6 11.89 -5.82 -19.11
CA LYS A 6 10.82 -4.87 -18.74
C LYS A 6 10.05 -5.36 -17.52
N ILE A 7 9.69 -6.64 -17.50
CA ILE A 7 8.91 -7.25 -16.42
C ILE A 7 9.69 -7.18 -15.10
N GLU A 8 11.00 -7.46 -15.12
CA GLU A 8 11.85 -7.34 -13.93
C GLU A 8 11.93 -5.90 -13.41
N HIS A 9 12.00 -4.92 -14.31
CA HIS A 9 12.02 -3.50 -13.94
C HIS A 9 10.69 -3.07 -13.29
N PHE A 10 9.56 -3.54 -13.81
CA PHE A 10 8.24 -3.29 -13.20
C PHE A 10 8.08 -4.03 -11.86
N LEU A 11 8.58 -5.26 -11.75
CA LEU A 11 8.50 -6.04 -10.51
C LEU A 11 9.35 -5.41 -9.39
N ALA A 12 10.50 -4.84 -9.72
CA ALA A 12 11.34 -4.12 -8.77
C ALA A 12 10.65 -2.85 -8.24
N ILE A 13 9.91 -2.15 -9.10
CA ILE A 13 9.09 -1.00 -8.74
C ILE A 13 7.93 -1.48 -7.85
N VAL A 14 7.14 -2.45 -8.29
CA VAL A 14 6.01 -3.01 -7.53
C VAL A 14 6.44 -3.53 -6.16
N THR A 15 7.61 -4.18 -6.05
CA THR A 15 8.13 -4.69 -4.77
C THR A 15 8.51 -3.56 -3.81
N ARG A 16 9.04 -2.45 -4.32
CA ARG A 16 9.29 -1.24 -3.53
C ARG A 16 8.00 -0.54 -3.13
N TYR A 17 7.04 -0.46 -4.05
CA TYR A 17 5.71 0.08 -3.79
C TYR A 17 4.95 -0.76 -2.77
N ASN A 18 4.99 -2.08 -2.82
CA ASN A 18 4.33 -2.96 -1.85
C ASN A 18 4.79 -2.70 -0.40
N LYS A 19 6.07 -2.34 -0.19
CA LYS A 19 6.57 -1.90 1.12
C LYS A 19 5.97 -0.57 1.56
N LEU A 20 5.84 0.37 0.63
CA LEU A 20 5.23 1.67 0.88
C LEU A 20 3.72 1.53 1.10
N GLU A 21 3.06 0.69 0.29
CA GLU A 21 1.64 0.38 0.32
C GLU A 21 1.27 -0.30 1.62
N ARG A 22 2.07 -1.22 2.17
CA ARG A 22 1.78 -1.79 3.49
C ARG A 22 1.87 -0.76 4.61
N ASN A 23 2.79 0.20 4.51
CA ASN A 23 2.91 1.30 5.46
C ASN A 23 1.76 2.32 5.29
N TYR A 24 1.35 2.57 4.05
CA TYR A 24 0.25 3.46 3.70
C TYR A 24 -1.12 2.85 4.02
N VAL A 25 -1.30 1.56 3.79
CA VAL A 25 -2.49 0.80 4.18
C VAL A 25 -2.58 0.70 5.69
N SER A 26 -1.46 0.49 6.40
CA SER A 26 -1.48 0.54 7.87
C SER A 26 -1.81 1.93 8.40
N ILE A 27 -1.21 3.00 7.85
CA ILE A 27 -1.51 4.38 8.29
C ILE A 27 -2.95 4.77 7.96
N LEU A 28 -3.43 4.41 6.76
CA LEU A 28 -4.80 4.64 6.34
C LEU A 28 -5.78 3.82 7.16
N ALA A 29 -5.48 2.55 7.47
CA ALA A 29 -6.32 1.75 8.34
C ALA A 29 -6.39 2.35 9.74
N LEU A 30 -5.28 2.85 10.27
CA LEU A 30 -5.24 3.51 11.58
C LEU A 30 -6.08 4.79 11.58
N VAL A 31 -5.87 5.66 10.58
CA VAL A 31 -6.64 6.90 10.41
C VAL A 31 -8.12 6.59 10.17
N PHE A 32 -8.43 5.57 9.38
CA PHE A 32 -9.80 5.13 9.12
C PHE A 32 -10.48 4.67 10.42
N ILE A 33 -9.81 3.84 11.21
CA ILE A 33 -10.30 3.42 12.53
C ILE A 33 -10.48 4.63 13.44
N ILE A 34 -9.53 5.56 13.50
CA ILE A 34 -9.60 6.75 14.36
C ILE A 34 -10.70 7.73 13.94
N VAL A 35 -10.90 7.93 12.63
CA VAL A 35 -11.97 8.79 12.08
C VAL A 35 -13.33 8.13 12.22
N TRP A 36 -13.40 6.80 12.15
CA TRP A 36 -14.63 6.03 12.31
C TRP A 36 -15.01 5.81 13.78
N LEU A 37 -14.04 5.75 14.70
CA LEU A 37 -14.25 5.57 16.14
C LEU A 37 -15.21 6.59 16.77
N PRO A 38 -15.13 7.92 16.51
CA PRO A 38 -16.05 8.90 17.07
C PRO A 38 -17.47 8.80 16.48
N MET A 39 -17.68 8.08 15.38
CA MET A 39 -19.02 7.86 14.81
C MET A 39 -19.75 6.69 15.48
N TRP A 40 -19.04 5.81 16.20
CA TRP A 40 -19.61 4.70 16.95
C TRP A 40 -19.76 4.98 18.45
N VAL A 41 -19.21 6.10 18.95
CA VAL A 41 -19.33 6.53 20.34
C VAL A 41 -20.43 7.61 20.45
N ASP A 42 -21.65 7.22 20.08
CA ASP A 42 -22.89 7.85 20.53
C ASP A 42 -23.43 7.07 21.75
#